data_AF-A0A6L6E345-F1
#
_entry.id   AF-A0A6L6E345-F1
#
_cell.length_a   1.000
_cell.length_b   1.000
_cell.length_c   1.000
_cell.angle_alpha   90.00
_cell.angle_beta   90.00
_cell.angle_gamma   90.00
#
_symmetry.space_group_name_H-M   'P 1'
#
loop_
_entity.id
_entity.type
_entity.pdbx_description
1 polymer ?
#
loop_
_entity_poly.entity_id
_entity_poly.type
_entity_poly.pdbx_seq_one_letter_code
_entity_poly.pdbx_strand_id
1 'polypeptide(L)'
;GIPAGSTIEIDARFESVHEGILVTGDAFATASGECSRCLDPIDSAVEVEFQELFAYSGTSEDDFVVENESIDLDQVIRDAVVLSLPFQPVCSAGCKGLCVTCGAKLNEDPQHAHEAPVDPRWNALTNLKED
;
A
#
# COMPACT_ATOMS: atom_id res chain seq x y z
N GLY A 1 -0.01 1.72 -4.81
CA GLY A 1 -1.49 1.68 -4.93
C GLY A 1 -1.87 1.11 -6.28
N ILE A 2 -3.15 1.10 -6.63
CA ILE A 2 -3.61 0.65 -7.95
C ILE A 2 -3.26 1.73 -9.00
N PRO A 3 -2.53 1.39 -10.09
CA PRO A 3 -2.20 2.36 -11.13
C PRO A 3 -3.45 2.92 -11.85
N ALA A 4 -3.39 4.18 -12.27
CA ALA A 4 -4.46 4.78 -13.05
C ALA A 4 -4.64 4.06 -14.40
N GLY A 5 -5.89 3.75 -14.75
CA GLY A 5 -6.22 3.00 -15.97
C GLY A 5 -6.13 1.48 -15.83
N SER A 6 -5.73 0.96 -14.67
CA SER A 6 -5.82 -0.47 -14.39
C SER A 6 -7.27 -0.95 -14.27
N THR A 7 -7.51 -2.19 -14.70
CA THR A 7 -8.81 -2.87 -14.50
C THR A 7 -8.89 -3.42 -13.07
N ILE A 8 -10.02 -3.18 -12.42
CA ILE A 8 -10.42 -3.84 -11.17
C ILE A 8 -11.51 -4.84 -11.54
N GLU A 9 -11.34 -6.10 -11.14
CA GLU A 9 -12.36 -7.14 -11.28
C GLU A 9 -13.24 -7.13 -10.04
N ILE A 10 -14.55 -7.25 -10.24
CA ILE A 10 -15.56 -7.17 -9.17
C ILE A 10 -16.50 -8.36 -9.34
N ASP A 11 -16.65 -9.17 -8.29
CA ASP A 11 -17.72 -10.14 -8.16
C ASP A 11 -18.69 -9.63 -7.11
N ALA A 12 -19.91 -9.28 -7.52
CA ALA A 12 -20.88 -8.63 -6.64
C ALA A 12 -22.29 -9.17 -6.83
N ARG A 13 -22.99 -9.33 -5.70
CA ARG A 13 -24.40 -9.68 -5.61
C ARG A 13 -25.21 -8.44 -5.24
N PHE A 14 -26.33 -8.26 -5.93
CA PHE A 14 -27.26 -7.16 -5.72
C PHE A 14 -28.61 -7.71 -5.26
N GLU A 15 -29.09 -7.24 -4.12
CA GLU A 15 -30.34 -7.68 -3.52
C GLU A 15 -31.25 -6.50 -3.24
N SER A 16 -32.43 -6.48 -3.87
CA SER A 16 -33.46 -5.50 -3.54
C SER A 16 -33.99 -5.77 -2.14
N VAL A 17 -33.93 -4.75 -1.29
CA VAL A 17 -34.51 -4.73 0.06
C VAL A 17 -35.54 -3.60 0.15
N HIS A 18 -36.20 -3.46 1.31
CA HIS A 18 -37.27 -2.45 1.47
C HIS A 18 -36.74 -1.01 1.29
N GLU A 19 -35.56 -0.73 1.80
CA GLU A 19 -34.99 0.63 1.90
C GLU A 19 -34.05 0.97 0.74
N GLY A 20 -33.71 -0.01 -0.12
CA GLY A 20 -32.73 0.16 -1.19
C GLY A 20 -32.26 -1.14 -1.83
N ILE A 21 -31.01 -1.16 -2.29
CA ILE A 21 -30.33 -2.32 -2.86
C ILE A 21 -29.08 -2.60 -2.02
N LEU A 22 -29.03 -3.77 -1.40
CA LEU A 22 -27.85 -4.24 -0.71
C LEU A 22 -26.88 -4.82 -1.75
N VAL A 23 -25.65 -4.30 -1.76
CA VAL A 23 -24.56 -4.81 -2.60
C VAL A 23 -23.53 -5.45 -1.70
N THR A 24 -23.20 -6.71 -1.98
CA THR A 24 -22.13 -7.45 -1.31
C THR A 24 -21.20 -8.02 -2.37
N GLY A 25 -19.90 -7.90 -2.20
CA GLY A 25 -18.97 -8.44 -3.18
C GLY A 25 -17.51 -8.39 -2.79
N ASP A 26 -16.70 -8.88 -3.72
CA ASP A 26 -15.25 -8.92 -3.68
C ASP A 26 -14.69 -8.07 -4.82
N ALA A 27 -13.65 -7.29 -4.53
CA ALA A 27 -12.90 -6.53 -5.53
C ALA A 27 -11.45 -7.02 -5.57
N PHE A 28 -10.97 -7.30 -6.78
CA PHE A 28 -9.65 -7.83 -7.07
C PHE A 28 -8.85 -6.85 -7.91
N ALA A 29 -7.64 -6.56 -7.48
CA ALA A 29 -6.73 -5.67 -8.19
C ALA A 29 -5.26 -6.01 -7.96
N THR A 30 -4.38 -5.38 -8.74
CA THR A 30 -2.94 -5.38 -8.47
C THR A 30 -2.50 -3.99 -8.07
N ALA A 31 -1.94 -3.87 -6.86
CA ALA A 31 -1.30 -2.65 -6.40
C ALA A 31 0.19 -2.68 -6.72
N SER A 32 0.69 -1.60 -7.30
CA SER A 32 2.12 -1.40 -7.57
C SER A 32 2.70 -0.34 -6.63
N GLY A 33 3.96 -0.49 -6.28
CA GLY A 33 4.69 0.44 -5.42
C GLY A 33 6.15 0.07 -5.28
N GLU A 34 6.79 0.60 -4.25
CA GLU A 34 8.20 0.33 -3.97
C GLU A 34 8.37 -0.19 -2.55
N CYS A 35 9.38 -1.04 -2.36
CA CYS A 35 9.79 -1.52 -1.06
C CYS A 35 10.25 -0.36 -0.18
N SER A 36 9.59 -0.18 0.97
CA SER A 36 9.97 0.82 1.98
C SER A 36 11.42 0.72 2.47
N ARG A 37 12.09 -0.43 2.27
CA ARG A 37 13.45 -0.69 2.74
C ARG A 37 14.53 -0.52 1.67
N CYS A 38 14.29 -1.03 0.46
CA CYS A 38 15.30 -1.07 -0.62
C CYS A 38 14.90 -0.34 -1.90
N LEU A 39 13.68 0.21 -1.95
CA LEU A 39 13.09 0.90 -3.11
C LEU A 39 12.93 0.02 -4.37
N ASP A 40 13.12 -1.30 -4.26
CA ASP A 40 12.79 -2.22 -5.36
C ASP A 40 11.29 -2.20 -5.63
N PRO A 41 10.86 -2.29 -6.90
CA PRO A 41 9.44 -2.34 -7.25
C PRO A 41 8.76 -3.56 -6.64
N ILE A 42 7.51 -3.38 -6.22
CA ILE A 42 6.63 -4.41 -5.67
C ILE A 42 5.29 -4.33 -6.38
N ASP A 43 4.81 -5.49 -6.83
CA ASP A 43 3.43 -5.71 -7.19
C ASP A 43 2.79 -6.66 -6.17
N SER A 44 1.63 -6.28 -5.65
CA SER A 44 0.87 -7.07 -4.67
C SER A 44 -0.56 -7.25 -5.17
N ALA A 45 -1.06 -8.48 -5.09
CA ALA A 45 -2.49 -8.73 -5.21
C ALA A 45 -3.22 -8.02 -4.06
N VAL A 46 -4.36 -7.42 -4.39
CA VAL A 46 -5.31 -6.82 -3.45
C VAL A 46 -6.64 -7.51 -3.68
N GLU A 47 -7.18 -8.08 -2.61
CA GLU A 47 -8.47 -8.72 -2.55
C GLU A 47 -9.19 -8.12 -1.35
N VAL A 48 -10.33 -7.49 -1.59
CA VAL A 48 -11.11 -6.83 -0.54
C VAL A 48 -12.58 -7.18 -0.66
N GLU A 49 -13.17 -7.51 0.47
CA GLU A 49 -14.62 -7.64 0.63
C GLU A 49 -15.24 -6.26 0.85
N PHE A 50 -16.40 -6.02 0.27
CA PHE A 50 -17.21 -4.84 0.55
C PHE A 50 -18.70 -5.20 0.67
N GLN A 51 -19.40 -4.41 1.48
CA GLN A 51 -20.84 -4.51 1.63
C GLN A 51 -21.42 -3.14 1.92
N GLU A 52 -22.38 -2.70 1.11
CA GLU A 52 -23.02 -1.39 1.28
C GLU A 52 -24.48 -1.41 0.83
N LEU A 53 -25.31 -0.62 1.53
CA LEU A 53 -26.71 -0.40 1.17
C LEU A 53 -26.84 0.90 0.36
N PHE A 54 -27.31 0.79 -0.87
CA PHE A 54 -27.66 1.93 -1.70
C PHE A 54 -29.16 2.22 -1.53
N ALA A 55 -29.50 3.28 -0.79
CA ALA A 55 -30.87 3.64 -0.48
C ALA A 55 -31.62 4.19 -1.71
N TYR A 56 -32.94 4.08 -1.75
CA TYR A 56 -33.74 4.74 -2.80
C TYR A 56 -33.86 6.26 -2.60
N SER A 57 -33.62 6.74 -1.38
CA SER A 57 -33.61 8.16 -1.05
C SER A 57 -32.61 8.42 0.07
N GLY A 58 -31.72 9.38 -0.13
CA GLY A 58 -30.80 9.85 0.91
C GLY A 58 -31.49 10.80 1.88
N THR A 59 -31.03 10.75 3.13
CA THR A 59 -31.38 11.68 4.22
C THR A 59 -30.18 12.52 4.64
N SER A 60 -28.96 12.07 4.31
CA SER A 60 -27.69 12.74 4.56
C SER A 60 -26.86 12.85 3.27
N GLU A 61 -25.83 13.70 3.27
CA GLU A 61 -24.87 13.81 2.15
C GLU A 61 -23.92 12.61 2.06
N ASP A 62 -23.80 11.84 3.15
CA ASP A 62 -22.93 10.65 3.22
C ASP A 62 -23.66 9.36 2.81
N ASP A 63 -24.96 9.44 2.51
CA ASP A 63 -25.77 8.28 2.13
C ASP A 63 -25.44 7.85 0.69
N PHE A 64 -25.22 6.56 0.49
CA PHE A 64 -25.18 5.98 -0.84
C PHE A 64 -26.61 5.85 -1.39
N VAL A 65 -26.87 6.42 -2.56
CA VAL A 65 -28.22 6.47 -3.16
C VAL A 65 -28.22 5.85 -4.55
N VAL A 66 -29.30 5.15 -4.88
CA VAL A 66 -29.58 4.70 -6.25
C VAL A 66 -30.00 5.92 -7.08
N GLU A 67 -29.16 6.30 -8.05
CA GLU A 67 -29.42 7.45 -8.91
C GLU A 67 -29.62 7.01 -10.36
N ASN A 68 -30.70 7.46 -11.00
CA ASN A 68 -30.98 7.17 -12.42
C ASN A 68 -30.88 5.67 -12.76
N GLU A 69 -31.42 4.80 -11.90
CA GLU A 69 -31.34 3.34 -12.04
C GLU A 69 -29.90 2.78 -12.03
N SER A 70 -28.95 3.54 -11.48
CA SER A 70 -27.54 3.17 -11.38
C SER A 70 -27.02 3.27 -9.94
N ILE A 71 -25.98 2.49 -9.64
CA ILE A 71 -25.27 2.45 -8.38
C ILE A 71 -23.81 2.77 -8.68
N ASP A 72 -23.25 3.77 -7.99
CA ASP A 72 -21.82 4.08 -8.08
C ASP A 72 -21.04 3.32 -7.01
N LEU A 73 -20.19 2.38 -7.45
CA LEU A 73 -19.34 1.58 -6.58
C LEU A 73 -17.96 2.20 -6.33
N ASP A 74 -17.59 3.31 -6.99
CA ASP A 74 -16.22 3.85 -6.93
C ASP A 74 -15.79 4.12 -5.49
N GLN A 75 -16.60 4.84 -4.72
CA GLN A 75 -16.26 5.20 -3.35
C GLN A 75 -16.17 3.97 -2.44
N VAL A 76 -17.16 3.06 -2.49
CA VAL A 76 -17.19 1.85 -1.67
C VAL A 76 -15.96 0.97 -1.93
N ILE A 77 -15.62 0.77 -3.20
CA ILE A 77 -14.45 -0.03 -3.59
C ILE A 77 -13.16 0.70 -3.23
N ARG A 78 -13.08 2.00 -3.50
CA ARG A 78 -11.91 2.83 -3.16
C ARG A 78 -11.62 2.77 -1.67
N ASP A 79 -12.63 2.90 -0.83
CA ASP A 79 -12.47 2.89 0.62
C ASP A 79 -12.02 1.51 1.10
N ALA A 80 -12.62 0.43 0.60
CA ALA A 80 -12.19 -0.94 0.90
C ALA A 80 -10.72 -1.20 0.48
N VAL A 81 -10.35 -0.81 -0.75
CA VAL A 81 -9.00 -0.98 -1.29
C VAL A 81 -7.98 -0.14 -0.53
N VAL A 82 -8.20 1.15 -0.35
CA VAL A 82 -7.22 2.06 0.25
C VAL A 82 -6.90 1.63 1.67
N LEU A 83 -7.91 1.17 2.42
CA LEU A 83 -7.75 0.70 3.79
C LEU A 83 -7.06 -0.67 3.90
N SER A 84 -7.06 -1.49 2.85
CA SER A 84 -6.39 -2.80 2.86
C SER A 84 -4.92 -2.73 2.46
N LEU A 85 -4.48 -1.64 1.82
CA LEU A 85 -3.10 -1.50 1.36
C LEU A 85 -2.11 -1.47 2.54
N PRO A 86 -0.97 -2.18 2.44
CA PRO A 86 0.04 -2.16 3.49
C PRO A 86 0.66 -0.77 3.63
N PHE A 87 0.70 -0.24 4.86
CA PHE A 87 1.34 1.05 5.14
C PHE A 87 2.86 1.05 4.86
N GLN A 88 3.52 -0.10 5.08
CA GLN A 88 4.96 -0.28 4.82
C GLN A 88 5.21 -1.55 3.99
N PRO A 89 5.05 -1.49 2.66
CA PRO A 89 5.29 -2.64 1.82
C PRO A 89 6.78 -3.02 1.83
N VAL A 90 7.06 -4.32 1.82
CA VAL A 90 8.41 -4.89 1.73
C VAL A 90 8.46 -5.97 0.66
N CYS A 91 9.54 -5.99 -0.13
CA CYS A 91 9.68 -6.93 -1.24
C CYS A 91 9.89 -8.39 -0.78
N SER A 92 10.32 -8.57 0.47
CA SER A 92 10.39 -9.86 1.15
C SER A 92 10.57 -9.66 2.66
N ALA A 93 10.22 -10.67 3.45
CA ALA A 93 10.43 -10.67 4.90
C ALA A 93 11.91 -10.50 5.29
N GLY A 94 12.83 -10.96 4.43
CA GLY A 94 14.27 -10.91 4.65
C GLY A 94 14.99 -9.73 4.01
N CYS A 95 14.28 -8.77 3.41
CA CYS A 95 14.90 -7.60 2.77
C CYS A 95 15.84 -6.91 3.76
N LYS A 96 17.07 -6.57 3.37
CA LYS A 96 18.06 -5.89 4.23
C LYS A 96 17.99 -4.37 4.11
N GLY A 97 17.42 -3.87 3.01
CA GLY A 97 17.24 -2.45 2.75
C GLY A 97 18.46 -1.77 2.15
N LEU A 98 18.50 -0.44 2.25
CA LEU A 98 19.62 0.39 1.81
C LEU A 98 20.59 0.67 2.95
N CYS A 99 21.87 0.86 2.61
CA CYS A 99 22.88 1.40 3.51
C CYS A 99 22.52 2.83 3.90
N VAL A 100 22.39 3.11 5.20
CA VAL A 100 22.05 4.45 5.72
C VAL A 100 23.10 5.52 5.42
N THR A 101 24.32 5.10 5.05
CA THR A 101 25.45 5.99 4.77
C THR A 101 25.52 6.39 3.30
N CYS A 102 25.39 5.43 2.37
CA CYS A 102 25.62 5.67 0.94
C CYS A 102 24.45 5.29 0.02
N GLY A 103 23.41 4.66 0.55
CA GLY A 103 22.25 4.19 -0.22
C GLY A 103 22.48 2.90 -1.01
N ALA A 104 23.61 2.21 -0.86
CA ALA A 104 23.84 0.92 -1.51
C ALA A 104 22.84 -0.15 -1.05
N LYS A 105 22.41 -1.03 -1.97
CA LYS A 105 21.47 -2.12 -1.66
C LYS A 105 22.16 -3.26 -0.91
N LEU A 106 21.80 -3.45 0.36
CA LEU A 106 22.37 -4.50 1.22
C LEU A 106 21.92 -5.92 0.84
N ASN A 107 20.86 -6.02 0.02
CA ASN A 107 20.44 -7.29 -0.56
C ASN A 107 21.44 -7.80 -1.62
N GLU A 108 22.11 -6.89 -2.33
CA GLU A 108 23.06 -7.22 -3.41
C GLU A 108 24.49 -7.37 -2.87
N ASP A 109 24.87 -6.58 -1.86
CA ASP A 109 26.14 -6.69 -1.13
C ASP A 109 25.91 -6.79 0.38
N PRO A 110 25.76 -8.02 0.92
CA PRO A 110 25.58 -8.24 2.35
C PRO A 110 26.77 -7.88 3.24
N GLN A 111 27.97 -7.79 2.69
CA GLN A 111 29.20 -7.47 3.42
C GLN A 111 29.53 -5.97 3.36
N HIS A 112 28.70 -5.18 2.68
CA HIS A 112 28.85 -3.74 2.57
C HIS A 112 29.01 -3.07 3.93
N ALA A 113 30.14 -2.39 4.13
CA ALA A 113 30.46 -1.70 5.35
C ALA A 113 31.24 -0.42 5.07
N HIS A 114 31.08 0.55 5.96
CA HIS A 114 31.89 1.77 6.00
C HIS A 114 32.71 1.79 7.29
N GLU A 115 33.92 2.33 7.22
CA GLU A 115 34.65 2.64 8.44
C GLU A 115 33.87 3.66 9.27
N ALA A 116 33.78 3.42 10.58
CA ALA A 116 33.12 4.34 11.48
C ALA A 116 33.86 5.70 11.44
N PRO A 117 33.13 6.82 11.33
CA PRO A 117 33.76 8.13 11.39
C PRO A 117 34.50 8.27 12.73
N VAL A 118 35.75 8.72 12.66
CA VAL A 118 36.54 9.00 13.87
C VAL A 118 35.86 10.14 14.61
N ASP A 119 35.48 9.91 15.88
CA ASP A 119 34.92 10.94 16.74
C ASP A 119 35.94 12.09 16.82
N PRO A 120 35.55 13.36 16.53
CA PRO A 120 36.46 14.50 16.51
C PRO A 120 37.31 14.67 17.77
N ARG A 121 36.82 14.21 18.93
CA ARG A 121 37.57 14.24 20.20
C ARG A 121 38.82 13.35 20.18
N TRP A 122 38.85 12.36 19.29
CA TRP A 122 39.90 11.35 19.15
C TRP A 122 40.86 11.65 17.99
N ASN A 123 40.70 12.77 17.28
CA ASN A 123 41.57 13.16 16.17
C ASN A 123 43.06 13.25 16.57
N ALA A 124 43.37 13.57 17.83
CA ALA A 124 44.75 13.59 18.30
C ALA A 124 45.40 12.19 18.37
N LEU A 125 44.57 11.13 18.46
CA LEU A 125 45.00 9.74 18.61
C LEU A 125 45.19 9.03 17.25
N THR A 126 44.77 9.64 16.13
CA THR A 126 45.04 9.12 14.79
C THR A 126 46.54 9.02 14.49
N ASN A 127 47.36 9.85 15.14
CA ASN A 127 48.82 9.80 15.05
C ASN A 127 49.46 8.61 15.80
N LEU A 128 48.67 7.81 16.53
CA LEU A 128 49.15 6.64 17.29
C LEU A 128 48.81 5.31 16.60
N LYS A 129 48.27 5.32 15.38
CA LYS A 129 47.90 4.11 14.61
C LYS A 129 49.05 3.53 13.76
N GLU A 130 50.27 4.04 13.89
CA GLU A 130 51.45 3.45 13.25
C GLU A 130 52.11 2.43 14.20
N ASP A 131 51.69 1.17 14.08
CA ASP A 131 52.49 -0.07 14.03
C ASP A 131 51.58 -1.31 13.87
#